data_AF-A0A0B7ICZ8-F1
#
_entry.id   AF-A0A0B7ICZ8-F1
#
_cell.length_a   1.000
_cell.length_b   1.000
_cell.length_c   1.000
_cell.angle_alpha   90.00
_cell.angle_beta   90.00
_cell.angle_gamma   90.00
#
_symmetry.space_group_name_H-M   'P 1'
#
loop_
_entity.id
_entity.type
_entity.pdbx_description
1 polymer ?
#
loop_
_entity_poly.entity_id
_entity_poly.type
_entity_poly.pdbx_seq_one_letter_code
_entity_poly.pdbx_strand_id
1 'polypeptide(L)'
;METLAFQISLPGVDEEIMFRGILLGLLTSSLKEKITFVGNPSVLLTAILFGFMHGLTLDKNYTIDFEYIYFIQTTFAGYLWGWITLKSRSILLAILSHNFSNFLGTLATMIK
;
A
#
# COMPACT_ATOMS: atom_id res chain seq x y z
N MET A 1 -12.23 -6.58 -19.63
CA MET A 1 -10.83 -6.93 -19.98
C MET A 1 -9.88 -5.78 -19.71
N GLU A 2 -10.14 -4.57 -20.22
CA GLU A 2 -9.29 -3.38 -19.98
C GLU A 2 -9.03 -3.11 -18.49
N THR A 3 -10.09 -3.03 -17.66
CA THR A 3 -9.95 -2.79 -16.22
C THR A 3 -9.08 -3.84 -15.51
N LEU A 4 -9.21 -5.12 -15.88
CA LEU A 4 -8.38 -6.18 -15.30
C LEU A 4 -6.91 -6.05 -15.72
N ALA A 5 -6.66 -5.72 -16.99
CA ALA A 5 -5.31 -5.46 -17.50
C ALA A 5 -4.67 -4.23 -16.83
N PHE A 6 -5.46 -3.19 -16.55
CA PHE A 6 -5.01 -2.04 -15.77
C PHE A 6 -4.63 -2.45 -14.35
N GLN A 7 -5.52 -3.15 -13.64
CA GLN A 7 -5.33 -3.54 -12.23
C GLN A 7 -4.15 -4.49 -12.00
N ILE A 8 -3.81 -5.32 -12.97
CA ILE A 8 -2.66 -6.24 -12.87
C ILE A 8 -1.32 -5.60 -13.27
N SER A 9 -1.31 -4.38 -13.81
CA SER A 9 -0.08 -3.76 -14.34
C SER A 9 0.32 -2.47 -13.62
N LEU A 10 -0.53 -1.45 -13.62
CA LEU A 10 -0.13 -0.08 -13.30
C LEU A 10 -0.19 0.29 -11.81
N PRO A 11 -1.26 0.01 -11.05
CA PRO A 11 -1.41 0.51 -9.68
C PRO A 11 -0.26 0.11 -8.77
N GLY A 12 0.09 -1.17 -8.74
CA GLY A 12 1.19 -1.67 -7.92
C GLY A 12 2.55 -1.12 -8.36
N VAL A 13 2.77 -0.83 -9.64
CA VAL A 13 4.03 -0.21 -10.08
C VAL A 13 4.13 1.22 -9.54
N ASP A 14 3.10 2.03 -9.72
CA ASP A 14 3.08 3.43 -9.27
C ASP A 14 3.20 3.52 -7.74
N GLU A 15 2.32 2.83 -7.05
CA GLU A 15 2.20 2.92 -5.60
C GLU A 15 3.39 2.28 -4.87
N GLU A 16 3.85 1.10 -5.28
CA GLU A 16 4.95 0.44 -4.56
C GLU A 16 6.31 1.12 -4.81
N ILE A 17 6.54 1.71 -5.98
CA ILE A 17 7.76 2.51 -6.20
C ILE A 17 7.80 3.69 -5.22
N MET A 18 6.69 4.42 -5.09
CA MET A 18 6.59 5.56 -4.18
C MET A 18 6.72 5.14 -2.71
N PHE A 19 5.91 4.18 -2.26
CA PHE A 19 5.84 3.83 -0.84
C PHE A 19 6.98 2.90 -0.39
N ARG A 20 7.36 1.90 -1.18
CA ARG A 20 8.31 0.84 -0.78
C ARG A 20 9.71 1.09 -1.32
N GLY A 21 9.82 1.70 -2.49
CA GLY A 21 11.11 2.12 -3.04
C GLY A 21 11.63 3.39 -2.36
N ILE A 22 10.88 4.48 -2.50
CA ILE A 22 11.34 5.81 -2.08
C ILE A 22 11.11 6.03 -0.59
N LEU A 23 9.85 6.06 -0.15
CA LEU A 23 9.51 6.50 1.21
C LEU A 23 10.03 5.54 2.28
N LEU A 24 9.84 4.23 2.11
CA LEU A 24 10.39 3.22 3.02
C LEU A 24 11.93 3.26 3.03
N GLY A 25 12.57 3.44 1.87
CA GLY A 25 14.04 3.59 1.77
C GLY A 25 14.56 4.79 2.57
N LEU A 26 13.91 5.95 2.44
CA LEU A 26 14.27 7.15 3.19
C LEU A 26 14.05 6.96 4.71
N LEU A 27 12.90 6.44 5.11
CA LEU A 27 12.58 6.27 6.52
C LEU A 27 13.48 5.24 7.20
N THR A 28 13.78 4.13 6.52
CA THR A 28 14.71 3.12 7.06
C THR A 28 16.13 3.63 7.21
N SER A 29 16.54 4.62 6.42
CA SER A 29 17.85 5.28 6.58
C SER A 29 17.89 6.26 7.76
N SER A 30 16.72 6.76 8.20
CA SER A 30 16.61 7.81 9.23
C SER A 30 16.13 7.29 10.58
N LEU A 31 15.41 6.18 10.61
CA LEU A 31 14.79 5.60 11.80
C LEU A 31 15.52 4.33 12.27
N LYS A 32 15.30 3.96 13.53
CA LYS A 32 15.82 2.69 14.08
C LYS A 32 15.21 1.50 13.34
N GLU A 33 16.01 0.47 13.11
CA GLU A 33 15.58 -0.75 12.42
C GLU A 33 14.44 -1.48 13.15
N LYS A 34 14.41 -1.38 14.49
CA LYS A 34 13.38 -2.00 15.32
C LYS A 34 13.12 -1.21 16.60
N ILE A 35 11.85 -1.08 16.95
CA ILE A 35 11.37 -0.60 18.24
C ILE A 35 10.61 -1.73 18.93
N THR A 36 10.80 -1.89 20.23
CA THR A 36 10.09 -2.87 21.06
C THR A 36 8.57 -2.69 20.89
N PHE A 37 7.82 -3.81 20.81
CA PHE A 37 6.37 -3.86 20.55
C PHE A 37 5.88 -3.47 19.14
N VAL A 38 6.59 -2.60 18.41
CA VAL A 38 6.07 -1.99 17.16
C VAL A 38 6.70 -2.60 15.89
N GLY A 39 7.84 -3.29 16.02
CA GLY A 39 8.57 -3.82 14.87
C GLY A 39 9.39 -2.72 14.19
N ASN A 40 9.40 -2.66 12.86
CA ASN A 40 10.12 -1.62 12.12
C ASN A 40 9.23 -0.36 12.00
N PRO A 41 9.61 0.77 12.62
CA PRO A 41 8.80 2.00 12.62
C PRO A 41 8.61 2.58 11.22
N SER A 42 9.56 2.36 10.31
CA SER A 42 9.46 2.81 8.92
C SER A 42 8.32 2.11 8.20
N VAL A 43 8.20 0.77 8.38
CA VAL A 43 7.11 -0.02 7.80
C VAL A 43 5.77 0.48 8.32
N LEU A 44 5.64 0.66 9.64
CA LEU A 44 4.40 1.15 10.23
C LEU A 44 4.02 2.53 9.71
N LEU A 45 4.97 3.47 9.65
CA LEU A 45 4.70 4.82 9.18
C LEU A 45 4.29 4.83 7.71
N THR A 46 5.00 4.10 6.84
CA THR A 46 4.61 3.97 5.43
C THR A 46 3.25 3.32 5.25
N ALA A 47 2.89 2.35 6.11
CA ALA A 47 1.60 1.69 6.07
C ALA A 47 0.46 2.63 6.45
N ILE A 48 0.63 3.44 7.50
CA ILE A 48 -0.37 4.43 7.92
C ILE A 48 -0.57 5.50 6.82
N LEU A 49 0.52 5.98 6.22
CA LEU A 49 0.44 6.94 5.11
C LEU A 49 -0.25 6.35 3.88
N PHE A 50 0.02 5.08 3.57
CA PHE A 50 -0.67 4.36 2.51
C PHE A 50 -2.17 4.22 2.82
N GLY A 51 -2.51 3.96 4.08
CA GLY A 51 -3.88 4.01 4.58
C GLY A 51 -4.57 5.34 4.34
N PHE A 52 -3.91 6.44 4.69
CA PHE A 52 -4.45 7.79 4.48
C PHE A 52 -4.66 8.13 3.01
N MET A 53 -3.76 7.71 2.12
CA MET A 53 -3.91 7.91 0.66
C MET A 53 -5.23 7.31 0.14
N HIS A 54 -5.68 6.22 0.74
CA HIS A 54 -6.88 5.49 0.32
C HIS A 54 -8.12 5.91 1.11
N GLY A 55 -7.98 6.12 2.42
CA GLY A 55 -9.09 6.42 3.31
C GLY A 55 -9.57 7.87 3.26
N LEU A 56 -8.75 8.82 2.78
CA LEU A 56 -9.13 10.22 2.65
C LEU A 56 -9.61 10.51 1.24
N THR A 57 -10.83 11.05 1.12
CA THR A 57 -11.37 11.54 -0.15
C THR A 57 -11.77 13.00 -0.01
N LEU A 58 -11.66 13.74 -1.11
CA LEU A 58 -12.11 15.11 -1.21
C LEU A 58 -13.36 15.13 -2.10
N ASP A 59 -14.47 15.61 -1.57
CA ASP A 59 -15.69 15.76 -2.35
C ASP A 59 -15.61 16.97 -3.32
N LYS A 60 -16.64 17.15 -4.15
CA LYS A 60 -16.72 18.26 -5.11
C LYS A 60 -16.87 19.65 -4.45
N ASN A 61 -17.22 19.70 -3.17
CA ASN A 61 -17.38 20.91 -2.36
C ASN A 61 -16.14 21.18 -1.49
N TYR A 62 -15.04 20.45 -1.69
CA TYR A 62 -13.82 20.52 -0.87
C TYR A 62 -14.01 20.04 0.59
N THR A 63 -15.04 19.24 0.86
CA THR A 63 -15.22 18.53 2.12
C THR A 63 -14.31 17.31 2.15
N ILE A 64 -13.68 17.08 3.30
CA ILE A 64 -12.86 15.89 3.53
C ILE A 64 -13.76 14.81 4.12
N ASP A 65 -13.86 13.69 3.42
CA ASP A 65 -14.49 12.48 3.92
C ASP A 65 -13.41 11.46 4.28
N PHE A 66 -13.66 10.70 5.35
CA PHE A 66 -12.73 9.67 5.83
C PHE A 66 -13.43 8.32 5.98
N GLU A 67 -13.01 7.35 5.17
CA GLU A 67 -13.49 5.98 5.22
C GLU A 67 -12.55 5.13 6.10
N TYR A 68 -12.99 4.87 7.33
CA TYR A 68 -12.24 4.14 8.36
C TYR A 68 -11.93 2.68 8.00
N ILE A 69 -12.87 1.96 7.38
CA ILE A 69 -12.72 0.57 6.98
C ILE A 69 -11.66 0.45 5.88
N TYR A 70 -11.73 1.31 4.86
CA TYR A 70 -10.79 1.32 3.75
C TYR A 70 -9.40 1.75 4.21
N PHE A 71 -9.32 2.75 5.11
CA PHE A 71 -8.09 3.11 5.80
C PHE A 71 -7.45 1.92 6.53
N ILE A 72 -8.21 1.17 7.34
CA ILE A 72 -7.68 0.04 8.10
C ILE A 72 -7.21 -1.07 7.16
N GLN A 73 -8.00 -1.42 6.14
CA GLN A 73 -7.66 -2.47 5.18
C GLN A 73 -6.39 -2.15 4.41
N THR A 74 -6.30 -0.93 3.88
CA THR A 74 -5.14 -0.50 3.10
C THR A 74 -3.92 -0.26 3.99
N THR A 75 -4.08 0.20 5.23
CA THR A 75 -2.97 0.22 6.21
C THR A 75 -2.43 -1.19 6.46
N PHE A 76 -3.30 -2.18 6.63
CA PHE A 76 -2.88 -3.56 6.89
C PHE A 76 -2.16 -4.19 5.68
N ALA A 77 -2.73 -4.07 4.47
CA ALA A 77 -2.05 -4.47 3.23
C ALA A 77 -0.73 -3.71 3.06
N GLY A 78 -0.79 -2.42 3.42
CA GLY A 78 0.29 -1.47 3.47
C GLY A 78 1.51 -2.00 4.21
N TYR A 79 1.25 -2.43 5.45
CA TYR A 79 2.21 -3.01 6.37
C TYR A 79 2.77 -4.33 5.84
N LEU A 80 1.92 -5.20 5.29
CA LEU A 80 2.34 -6.49 4.75
C LEU A 80 3.33 -6.33 3.60
N TRP A 81 3.05 -5.46 2.62
CA TRP A 81 3.96 -5.21 1.49
C TRP A 81 5.25 -4.49 1.92
N GLY A 82 5.18 -3.59 2.90
CA GLY A 82 6.38 -2.99 3.50
C GLY A 82 7.26 -4.04 4.19
N TRP A 83 6.66 -4.96 4.95
CA TRP A 83 7.36 -6.08 5.57
C TRP A 83 7.98 -7.04 4.55
N ILE A 84 7.24 -7.40 3.49
CA ILE A 84 7.76 -8.23 2.37
C ILE A 84 8.96 -7.55 1.73
N THR A 85 8.88 -6.24 1.48
CA THR A 85 9.97 -5.47 0.86
C THR A 85 11.22 -5.51 1.72
N LEU A 86 11.12 -5.27 3.03
CA LEU A 86 12.28 -5.35 3.92
C LEU A 86 12.87 -6.75 4.01
N LYS A 87 12.01 -7.77 4.10
CA LYS A 87 12.46 -9.15 4.29
C LYS A 87 13.10 -9.72 3.03
N SER A 88 12.53 -9.41 1.86
CA SER A 88 13.03 -9.88 0.55
C SER A 88 14.09 -8.98 -0.07
N ARG A 89 14.22 -7.74 0.41
CA ARG A 89 15.03 -6.67 -0.20
C ARG A 89 14.66 -6.40 -1.66
N SER A 90 13.38 -6.58 -2.01
CA SER A 90 12.88 -6.43 -3.37
C SER A 90 11.50 -5.78 -3.38
N ILE A 91 11.37 -4.68 -4.13
CA ILE A 91 10.08 -4.04 -4.39
C ILE A 91 9.23 -4.85 -5.38
N LEU A 92 9.85 -5.71 -6.20
CA LEU A 92 9.15 -6.48 -7.24
C LEU A 92 8.11 -7.42 -6.64
N LEU A 93 8.43 -8.05 -5.51
CA LEU A 93 7.48 -8.95 -4.83
C LEU A 93 6.28 -8.19 -4.27
N ALA A 94 6.48 -6.96 -3.78
CA ALA A 94 5.38 -6.10 -3.37
C ALA A 94 4.51 -5.71 -4.56
N ILE A 95 5.11 -5.27 -5.69
CA ILE A 95 4.40 -4.92 -6.92
C ILE A 95 3.53 -6.08 -7.41
N LEU A 96 4.11 -7.27 -7.55
CA LEU A 96 3.39 -8.45 -8.04
C LEU A 96 2.26 -8.85 -7.08
N SER A 97 2.51 -8.85 -5.77
CA SER A 97 1.49 -9.20 -4.78
C SER A 97 0.34 -8.19 -4.75
N HIS A 98 0.65 -6.90 -4.91
CA HIS A 98 -0.34 -5.83 -4.94
C HIS A 98 -1.20 -5.93 -6.21
N ASN A 99 -0.57 -5.96 -7.39
CA ASN A 99 -1.30 -6.11 -8.65
C ASN A 99 -2.17 -7.37 -8.69
N PHE A 100 -1.69 -8.48 -8.11
CA PHE A 100 -2.48 -9.70 -8.01
C PHE A 100 -3.68 -9.55 -7.07
N SER A 101 -3.50 -8.88 -5.93
CA SER A 101 -4.61 -8.54 -5.01
C SER A 101 -5.68 -7.69 -5.70
N ASN A 102 -5.26 -6.66 -6.43
CA ASN A 102 -6.17 -5.76 -7.14
C ASN A 102 -6.91 -6.48 -8.28
N PHE A 103 -6.19 -7.29 -9.05
CA PHE A 103 -6.77 -8.12 -10.10
C PHE A 103 -7.82 -9.08 -9.54
N LEU A 104 -7.51 -9.84 -8.48
CA LEU A 104 -8.44 -10.80 -7.88
C LEU A 104 -9.65 -10.11 -7.25
N GLY A 105 -9.44 -9.00 -6.54
CA GLY A 105 -10.54 -8.21 -5.98
C GLY A 105 -11.48 -7.71 -7.06
N THR A 106 -10.92 -7.15 -8.14
CA THR A 106 -11.69 -6.66 -9.29
C THR A 106 -12.42 -7.81 -9.99
N LEU A 107 -11.75 -8.92 -10.26
CA LEU A 107 -12.34 -10.09 -10.91
C LEU A 107 -13.51 -10.65 -10.09
N ALA A 108 -13.37 -10.73 -8.77
CA ALA A 108 -14.43 -11.19 -7.88
C ALA A 108 -15.67 -10.30 -7.93
N THR A 109 -15.50 -8.97 -8.10
CA THR A 109 -16.63 -8.05 -8.25
C THR A 109 -17.34 -8.16 -9.60
N MET A 110 -16.66 -8.66 -10.64
CA MET A 110 -17.22 -8.81 -11.99
C MET A 110 -17.97 -10.12 -12.22
N ILE A 111 -17.65 -11.17 -11.46
CA ILE A 111 -18.29 -12.49 -11.56
C ILE A 111 -19.55 -12.57 -10.70
N LYS A 112 -19.71 -11.65 -9.75
CA LYS A 112 -20.83 -11.57 -8.82
C LYS A 112 -21.99 -10.79 -9.44
#